data_AF-A0A7R9JM71-F1
#
_entry.id   AF-A0A7R9JM71-F1
#
_cell.length_a   1.000
_cell.length_b   1.000
_cell.length_c   1.000
_cell.angle_alpha   90.00
_cell.angle_beta   90.00
_cell.angle_gamma   90.00
#
_symmetry.space_group_name_H-M   'P 1'
#
loop_
_entity.id
_entity.type
_entity.pdbx_description
1 polymer ?
#
loop_
_entity_poly.entity_id
_entity_poly.type
_entity_poly.pdbx_seq_one_letter_code
_entity_poly.pdbx_strand_id
1 'polypeptide(L)'
;TEPKTFIAGYSGVNCQVEKSDCRNDTCPERAMCKDEPGIRNHTCLCRSGYTGLDCDVTINPCTASGNPCDNGASCVALQQGRFNCDCLPGWEGQRCEINTGRSVKLSTQLPKGGEGRKEENGLD
;
A
#
# COMPACT_ATOMS: atom_id res chain seq x y z
N THR A 1 -35.84 -40.97 26.30
CA THR A 1 -35.56 -40.01 25.22
C THR A 1 -34.61 -38.97 25.79
N GLU A 2 -33.33 -39.04 25.43
CA GLU A 2 -32.33 -38.04 25.82
C GLU A 2 -32.77 -36.66 25.30
N PRO A 3 -32.70 -35.59 26.10
CA PRO A 3 -32.98 -34.25 25.59
C PRO A 3 -31.91 -33.94 24.54
N LYS A 4 -32.32 -33.58 23.32
CA LYS A 4 -31.40 -33.03 22.33
C LYS A 4 -30.90 -31.70 22.88
N THR A 5 -29.77 -31.72 23.56
CA THR A 5 -29.10 -30.53 24.07
C THR A 5 -28.71 -29.67 22.87
N PHE A 6 -29.38 -28.53 22.72
CA PHE A 6 -29.05 -27.56 21.68
C PHE A 6 -27.80 -26.81 22.12
N ILE A 7 -26.65 -27.19 21.56
CA ILE A 7 -25.38 -26.48 21.80
C ILE A 7 -25.36 -25.26 20.86
N ALA A 8 -25.48 -24.07 21.44
CA ALA A 8 -25.34 -22.82 20.68
C ALA A 8 -23.97 -22.77 20.00
N GLY A 9 -23.92 -22.32 18.75
CA GLY A 9 -22.67 -22.32 17.96
C GLY A 9 -22.40 -23.62 17.18
N TYR A 10 -23.18 -24.70 17.35
CA TYR A 10 -23.00 -25.94 16.59
C TYR A 10 -24.25 -26.30 15.75
N SER A 11 -24.06 -27.13 14.72
CA SER A 11 -25.07 -27.68 13.80
C SER A 11 -24.77 -29.13 13.41
N GLY A 12 -25.70 -29.76 12.69
CA GLY A 12 -25.63 -31.18 12.31
C GLY A 12 -26.46 -32.08 13.22
N VAL A 13 -26.73 -33.31 12.77
CA VAL A 13 -27.56 -34.29 13.49
C VAL A 13 -27.01 -34.63 14.88
N ASN A 14 -25.69 -34.54 15.05
CA ASN A 14 -24.97 -34.81 16.29
C ASN A 14 -24.17 -33.58 16.77
N CYS A 15 -24.58 -32.36 16.37
CA CYS A 15 -23.88 -31.11 16.71
C CYS A 15 -22.38 -31.10 16.36
N GLN A 16 -21.98 -31.86 15.34
CA GLN A 16 -20.57 -32.08 15.00
C GLN A 16 -19.94 -30.96 14.17
N VAL A 17 -20.74 -30.02 13.69
CA VAL A 17 -20.28 -28.91 12.84
C VAL A 17 -20.33 -27.63 13.65
N GLU A 18 -19.20 -26.98 13.87
CA GLU A 18 -19.15 -25.63 14.42
C GLU A 18 -19.66 -24.64 13.37
N LYS A 19 -20.56 -23.76 13.78
CA LYS A 19 -21.07 -22.68 12.92
C LYS A 19 -20.00 -21.62 12.86
N SER A 20 -19.60 -21.26 11.64
CA SER A 20 -18.73 -20.12 11.47
C SER A 20 -19.35 -18.85 12.08
N ASP A 21 -18.50 -18.14 12.80
CA ASP A 21 -18.72 -16.83 13.41
C ASP A 21 -18.50 -15.68 12.41
N CYS A 22 -17.93 -15.97 11.24
CA CYS A 22 -17.79 -15.07 10.11
C CYS A 22 -19.07 -14.93 9.28
N ARG A 23 -20.15 -14.49 9.92
CA ARG A 23 -21.41 -14.15 9.24
C ARG A 23 -21.43 -12.67 8.83
N ASN A 24 -22.35 -12.29 7.95
CA ASN A 24 -22.40 -10.94 7.39
C ASN A 24 -22.33 -9.87 8.49
N ASP A 25 -21.56 -8.81 8.21
CA ASP A 25 -21.29 -7.64 9.06
C ASP A 25 -20.50 -7.91 10.36
N THR A 26 -19.92 -9.10 10.55
CA THR A 26 -19.04 -9.38 11.72
C THR A 26 -17.78 -8.51 11.73
N CYS A 27 -17.24 -8.17 10.57
CA CYS A 27 -16.03 -7.36 10.44
C CYS A 27 -16.26 -6.11 9.56
N PRO A 28 -15.45 -5.05 9.75
CA PRO A 28 -15.50 -3.86 8.89
C PRO A 28 -15.34 -4.20 7.40
N GLU A 29 -15.86 -3.36 6.50
CA GLU A 29 -15.88 -3.63 5.04
C GLU A 29 -14.50 -3.97 4.46
N ARG A 30 -13.45 -3.32 4.97
CA ARG A 30 -12.07 -3.51 4.52
C ARG A 30 -11.30 -4.52 5.37
N ALA A 31 -11.99 -5.35 6.14
CA ALA A 31 -11.41 -6.45 6.88
C ALA A 31 -11.77 -7.82 6.26
N MET A 32 -10.98 -8.81 6.62
CA MET A 32 -11.22 -10.23 6.39
C MET A 32 -11.54 -10.88 7.73
N CYS A 33 -12.68 -11.55 7.80
CA CYS A 33 -13.03 -12.34 8.96
C CYS A 33 -12.30 -13.69 8.90
N LYS A 34 -11.65 -14.05 10.00
CA LYS A 34 -11.05 -15.37 10.22
C LYS A 34 -11.82 -16.07 11.34
N ASP A 35 -12.42 -17.19 10.99
CA ASP A 35 -13.10 -18.09 11.93
C ASP A 35 -12.05 -18.76 12.81
N GLU A 36 -12.21 -18.69 14.12
CA GLU A 36 -11.31 -19.34 15.08
C GLU A 36 -12.07 -20.44 15.83
N PRO A 37 -11.39 -21.51 16.30
CA PRO A 37 -12.07 -22.56 17.04
C PRO A 37 -12.73 -22.04 18.33
N GLY A 38 -13.99 -22.43 18.57
CA GLY A 38 -14.76 -22.04 19.75
C GLY A 38 -15.94 -21.13 19.44
N ILE A 39 -16.90 -21.09 20.36
CA ILE A 39 -18.15 -20.36 20.18
C ILE A 39 -17.90 -18.84 20.22
N ARG A 40 -18.32 -18.12 19.17
CA ARG A 40 -18.16 -16.66 19.02
C ARG A 40 -16.69 -16.24 18.98
N ASN A 41 -15.82 -17.08 18.45
CA ASN A 41 -14.40 -16.82 18.32
C ASN A 41 -14.05 -16.49 16.87
N HIS A 42 -13.68 -15.24 16.63
CA HIS A 42 -13.24 -14.79 15.31
C HIS A 42 -12.22 -13.67 15.45
N THR A 43 -11.42 -13.47 14.40
CA THR A 43 -10.50 -12.34 14.28
C THR A 43 -10.80 -11.57 13.01
N CYS A 44 -10.89 -10.24 13.11
CA CYS A 44 -10.95 -9.36 11.95
C CYS A 44 -9.54 -8.86 11.61
N LEU A 45 -9.10 -9.10 10.38
CA LEU A 45 -7.79 -8.66 9.88
C LEU A 45 -7.99 -7.64 8.77
N CYS A 46 -7.40 -6.45 8.88
CA CYS A 46 -7.47 -5.47 7.80
C CYS A 46 -6.88 -6.03 6.50
N ARG A 47 -7.55 -5.78 5.38
CA ARG A 47 -7.03 -6.09 4.05
C ARG A 47 -5.74 -5.31 3.82
N SER A 48 -4.88 -5.85 2.97
CA SER A 48 -3.60 -5.22 2.63
C SER A 48 -3.76 -3.75 2.25
N GLY A 49 -2.94 -2.90 2.86
CA GLY A 49 -2.95 -1.46 2.64
C GLY A 49 -3.91 -0.67 3.54
N TYR A 50 -4.58 -1.32 4.49
CA TYR A 50 -5.45 -0.66 5.48
C TYR A 50 -5.03 -0.97 6.90
N THR A 51 -5.33 -0.06 7.82
CA THR A 51 -5.05 -0.14 9.26
C THR A 51 -6.13 0.61 10.05
N GLY A 52 -5.97 0.66 11.38
CA GLY A 52 -6.98 1.20 12.29
C GLY A 52 -7.95 0.13 12.79
N LEU A 53 -8.74 0.49 13.81
CA LEU A 53 -9.72 -0.43 14.41
C LEU A 53 -10.78 -0.88 13.41
N ASP A 54 -11.22 0.05 12.54
CA ASP A 54 -12.27 -0.18 11.54
C ASP A 54 -11.71 -0.40 10.13
N CYS A 55 -10.38 -0.57 9.99
CA CYS A 55 -9.69 -0.72 8.70
C CYS A 55 -10.00 0.42 7.70
N ASP A 56 -10.23 1.63 8.23
CA ASP A 56 -10.61 2.83 7.49
C ASP A 56 -9.40 3.70 7.13
N VAL A 57 -8.26 3.50 7.80
CA VAL A 57 -7.03 4.23 7.54
C VAL A 57 -6.24 3.54 6.42
N THR A 58 -5.93 4.28 5.35
CA THR A 58 -5.06 3.78 4.28
C THR A 58 -3.59 3.91 4.70
N ILE A 59 -2.83 2.83 4.56
CA ILE A 59 -1.40 2.82 4.84
C ILE A 59 -0.68 3.59 3.73
N ASN A 60 0.15 4.58 4.11
CA ASN A 60 1.12 5.19 3.21
C ASN A 60 2.43 4.37 3.24
N PRO A 61 2.73 3.58 2.19
CA PRO A 61 3.92 2.74 2.15
C PRO A 61 5.24 3.52 2.09
N CYS A 62 5.23 4.79 1.68
CA CYS A 62 6.43 5.63 1.65
C CYS A 62 6.85 6.12 3.05
N THR A 63 5.96 6.04 4.03
CA THR A 63 6.22 6.55 5.40
C THR A 63 6.03 5.49 6.48
N ALA A 64 5.21 4.46 6.25
CA ALA A 64 4.88 3.45 7.25
C ALA A 64 6.11 2.69 7.79
N SER A 65 7.08 2.40 6.92
CA SER A 65 8.34 1.73 7.27
C SER A 65 9.57 2.51 6.82
N GLY A 66 9.42 3.82 6.54
CA GLY A 66 10.41 4.64 5.84
C GLY A 66 10.32 4.53 4.31
N ASN A 67 11.16 5.28 3.61
CA ASN A 67 11.20 5.28 2.14
C ASN A 67 11.67 3.90 1.63
N PRO A 68 10.82 3.15 0.90
CA PRO A 68 11.18 1.83 0.39
C PRO A 68 12.10 1.88 -0.84
N CYS A 69 12.35 3.04 -1.43
CA CYS A 69 13.16 3.19 -2.63
C CYS A 69 14.65 3.36 -2.29
N ASP A 70 15.50 2.64 -3.00
CA ASP A 70 16.95 2.66 -2.83
C ASP A 70 17.60 3.80 -3.65
N ASN A 71 18.89 4.03 -3.42
CA ASN A 71 19.74 4.91 -4.22
C ASN A 71 19.24 6.36 -4.38
N GLY A 72 18.56 6.88 -3.36
CA GLY A 72 18.05 8.25 -3.34
C GLY A 72 16.82 8.49 -4.22
N ALA A 73 16.17 7.43 -4.69
CA ALA A 73 14.92 7.52 -5.43
C ALA A 73 13.76 8.03 -4.57
N SER A 74 12.82 8.71 -5.21
CA SER A 74 11.62 9.24 -4.57
C SER A 74 10.52 8.18 -4.54
N CYS A 75 9.83 8.04 -3.42
CA CYS A 75 8.69 7.14 -3.30
C CYS A 75 7.38 7.88 -3.59
N VAL A 76 6.53 7.23 -4.39
CA VAL A 76 5.17 7.67 -4.70
C VAL A 76 4.18 6.66 -4.13
N ALA A 77 3.37 7.09 -3.17
CA ALA A 77 2.34 6.25 -2.58
C ALA A 77 1.19 6.04 -3.57
N LEU A 78 0.75 4.80 -3.70
CA LEU A 78 -0.38 4.37 -4.51
C LEU A 78 -1.47 3.77 -3.62
N GLN A 79 -2.63 3.49 -4.23
CA GLN A 79 -3.79 2.92 -3.54
C GLN A 79 -3.49 1.52 -2.98
N GLN A 80 -4.20 1.14 -1.91
CA GLN A 80 -4.11 -0.17 -1.26
C GLN A 80 -2.69 -0.51 -0.77
N GLY A 81 -1.96 0.48 -0.25
CA GLY A 81 -0.62 0.27 0.32
C GLY A 81 0.46 -0.06 -0.70
N ARG A 82 0.21 0.13 -2.00
CA ARG A 82 1.22 -0.02 -3.06
C ARG A 82 2.04 1.25 -3.21
N PHE A 83 3.24 1.13 -3.77
CA PHE A 83 4.09 2.27 -4.07
C PHE A 83 4.75 2.10 -5.44
N ASN A 84 5.24 3.21 -5.98
CA ASN A 84 6.20 3.23 -7.08
C ASN A 84 7.44 4.00 -6.66
N CYS A 85 8.60 3.65 -7.22
CA CYS A 85 9.82 4.40 -7.05
C CYS A 85 10.17 5.15 -8.33
N ASP A 86 10.39 6.46 -8.20
CA ASP A 86 10.88 7.29 -9.29
C ASP A 86 12.41 7.24 -9.27
N CYS A 87 12.95 6.33 -10.07
CA CYS A 87 14.38 6.06 -10.10
C CYS A 87 15.17 7.23 -10.68
N LEU A 88 16.30 7.54 -10.04
CA LEU A 88 17.29 8.45 -10.60
C LEU A 88 17.92 7.84 -11.86
N PRO A 89 18.42 8.68 -12.80
CA PRO A 89 19.06 8.18 -14.01
C PRO A 89 20.20 7.21 -13.70
N GLY A 90 20.17 6.05 -14.35
CA GLY A 90 21.14 4.98 -14.12
C GLY A 90 20.66 3.89 -13.19
N TRP A 91 19.51 4.05 -12.53
CA TRP A 91 18.91 3.04 -11.65
C TRP A 91 17.59 2.51 -12.21
N GLU A 92 17.32 1.22 -11.97
CA GLU A 92 16.07 0.55 -12.33
C GLU A 92 15.72 -0.54 -11.30
N GLY A 93 14.60 -1.25 -11.52
CA GLY A 93 14.05 -2.21 -10.57
C GLY A 93 12.87 -1.62 -9.79
N GLN A 94 12.13 -2.46 -9.06
CA GLN A 94 10.93 -2.03 -8.34
C GLN A 94 11.27 -1.01 -7.23
N ARG A 95 12.47 -1.13 -6.65
CA ARG A 95 12.98 -0.26 -5.60
C ARG A 95 14.17 0.58 -6.08
N CYS A 96 14.44 0.64 -7.39
CA CYS A 96 15.61 1.30 -7.97
C CYS A 96 16.95 0.73 -7.48
N GLU A 97 16.98 -0.57 -7.19
CA GLU A 97 18.11 -1.30 -6.63
C GLU A 97 19.16 -1.73 -7.66
N ILE A 98 18.81 -1.70 -8.96
CA ILE A 98 19.64 -2.21 -10.06
C ILE A 98 20.39 -1.05 -10.72
N ASN A 99 21.72 -1.14 -10.77
CA ASN A 99 22.57 -0.18 -11.49
C ASN A 99 22.70 -0.56 -12.97
N THR A 100 22.28 0.33 -13.86
CA THR A 100 22.30 0.13 -15.32
C THR A 100 23.58 0.63 -16.01
N GLY A 101 24.50 1.25 -15.26
CA GLY A 101 25.71 1.89 -15.79
C GLY A 101 25.46 3.19 -16.56
N ARG A 102 24.19 3.59 -16.77
CA ARG A 102 23.83 4.85 -17.44
C ARG A 102 23.84 6.02 -16.47
N SER A 103 25.02 6.54 -16.17
CA SER A 103 25.14 7.84 -15.50
C SER A 103 24.79 8.95 -16.50
N VAL A 104 23.58 9.50 -16.42
CA VAL A 104 23.28 10.73 -17.16
C VAL A 104 24.03 11.85 -16.43
N LYS A 105 25.03 12.45 -17.08
CA LYS A 105 25.67 13.66 -16.54
C LYS A 105 24.54 14.67 -16.32
N LEU A 106 24.27 15.01 -15.07
CA LEU A 106 23.31 16.04 -14.70
C LEU A 106 23.87 17.35 -15.26
N SER A 107 23.59 17.66 -16.51
CA SER A 107 23.95 18.93 -17.09
C SER A 107 23.03 19.95 -16.45
N THR A 108 23.47 20.57 -15.37
CA THR A 108 23.04 21.91 -14.98
C THR A 108 23.40 22.87 -16.11
N GLN A 109 22.65 22.81 -17.20
CA GLN A 109 22.50 23.95 -18.09
C GLN A 109 21.28 24.70 -17.58
N LEU A 110 21.52 25.64 -16.65
CA LEU A 110 20.67 26.82 -16.61
C LEU A 110 20.60 27.35 -18.05
N PRO A 111 19.42 27.72 -18.58
CA PRO A 111 19.37 28.47 -19.81
C PRO A 111 20.18 29.76 -19.57
N LYS A 112 21.38 29.85 -20.15
CA LYS A 112 22.11 31.11 -20.23
C LYS A 112 21.19 32.04 -21.01
N GLY A 113 20.58 33.00 -20.31
CA GLY A 113 19.86 34.10 -20.92
C GLY A 113 20.74 34.70 -22.01
N GLY A 114 20.21 34.71 -23.24
CA GLY A 114 20.92 35.17 -24.42
C GLY A 114 21.34 36.63 -24.28
N GLU A 115 22.55 36.91 -24.75
CA GLU A 115 23.03 38.25 -25.05
C GLU A 115 22.06 38.96 -26.00
N GLY A 116 21.35 39.96 -25.47
CA GLY A 116 20.64 40.95 -26.28
C GLY A 116 21.65 41.75 -27.08
N ARG A 117 21.58 41.64 -28.41
CA ARG A 117 22.29 42.54 -29.34
C ARG A 117 21.79 43.96 -29.08
N LYS A 118 22.68 44.89 -28.77
CA LYS A 118 22.39 46.32 -28.90
C LYS A 118 22.29 46.61 -30.39
N GLU A 119 21.14 47.07 -30.85
CA GLU A 119 21.00 47.73 -32.14
C GLU A 119 21.68 49.11 -32.02
N GLU A 120 22.84 49.28 -32.65
CA GLU A 120 23.31 50.61 -33.03
C GLU A 120 22.53 51.03 -34.28
N ASN A 121 21.45 51.79 -34.08
CA ASN A 121 20.87 52.63 -35.12
C ASN A 121 21.40 54.04 -34.94
N GLY A 122 22.56 54.33 -35.54
CA GLY A 122 22.91 55.68 -35.94
C GLY A 122 22.44 55.91 -37.36
N LEU A 123 21.65 56.97 -37.58
CA LEU A 123 21.79 57.89 -38.71
C LEU A 123 20.87 59.13 -38.48
N ASP A 124 21.49 60.30 -38.63
CA ASP A 124 21.02 61.70 -38.62
C ASP A 124 20.70 62.38 -37.27
#